data_AF-A0A6C0I5J5-F1
#
_entry.id   AF-A0A6C0I5J5-F1
#
_cell.length_a   1.000
_cell.length_b   1.000
_cell.length_c   1.000
_cell.angle_alpha   90.00
_cell.angle_beta   90.00
_cell.angle_gamma   90.00
#
_symmetry.space_group_name_H-M   'P 1'
#
loop_
_entity.id
_entity.type
_entity.pdbx_description
1 polymer ?
#
loop_
_entity_poly.entity_id
_entity_poly.type
_entity_poly.pdbx_seq_one_letter_code
_entity_poly.pdbx_strand_id
1 'polypeptide(L)'
;MLLFNDLKNISNNKVETVLYTNLQWKDYKLKKTFEDRKHECDTILNKYPDKIPVIINECSVELRERIKRKMLIQKDMTVGQYMHSVRTKFNLKSEDAVLMFVNGSFPSSSTLMSYLYDKYKDKDGFLYISILKENVFG
;
A
#
# COMPACT_ATOMS: atom_id res chain seq x y z
N MET A 1 26.50 -8.00 -12.09
CA MET A 1 26.69 -6.65 -11.51
C MET A 1 27.01 -5.70 -12.66
N LEU A 2 25.97 -5.34 -13.41
CA LEU A 2 26.07 -4.43 -14.55
C LEU A 2 24.94 -3.42 -14.42
N LEU A 3 25.34 -2.14 -14.41
CA LEU A 3 24.59 -0.99 -14.90
C LEU A 3 23.58 -0.31 -13.94
N PHE A 4 24.03 0.07 -12.74
CA PHE A 4 23.40 1.17 -11.99
C PHE A 4 23.87 2.57 -12.46
N ASN A 5 25.03 2.66 -13.13
CA ASN A 5 25.62 3.94 -13.56
C ASN A 5 25.25 4.36 -14.97
N ASP A 6 24.80 3.44 -15.83
CA ASP A 6 24.60 3.71 -17.26
C ASP A 6 23.18 4.22 -17.59
N LEU A 7 22.30 4.27 -16.58
CA LEU A 7 20.94 4.82 -16.72
C LEU A 7 20.89 6.34 -16.53
N LYS A 8 21.97 7.00 -16.09
CA LYS A 8 21.97 8.44 -15.77
C LYS A 8 22.01 9.39 -16.99
N ASN A 9 22.10 8.87 -18.21
CA ASN A 9 22.44 9.68 -19.40
C ASN A 9 21.44 9.64 -20.57
N ILE A 10 20.18 9.30 -20.33
CA ILE A 10 19.16 9.32 -21.40
C ILE A 10 18.02 10.26 -20.99
N SER A 11 18.09 11.51 -21.45
CA SER A 11 16.99 12.45 -21.35
C SER A 11 15.79 11.97 -22.18
N ASN A 12 14.72 11.51 -21.50
CA ASN A 12 13.33 11.66 -21.94
C ASN A 12 12.35 11.30 -20.79
N ASN A 13 11.72 12.35 -20.27
CA ASN A 13 11.31 12.55 -18.87
C ASN A 13 9.99 11.86 -18.44
N LYS A 14 9.63 10.70 -19.01
CA LYS A 14 8.40 9.95 -18.63
C LYS A 14 8.63 8.47 -18.40
N VAL A 15 9.41 7.82 -19.26
CA VAL A 15 9.77 6.40 -19.11
C VAL A 15 10.69 6.21 -17.91
N GLU A 16 11.64 7.11 -17.72
CA GLU A 16 12.58 7.10 -16.60
C GLU A 16 11.85 7.27 -15.26
N THR A 17 10.96 8.25 -15.14
CA THR A 17 10.09 8.46 -13.95
C THR A 17 9.24 7.23 -13.63
N VAL A 18 8.64 6.58 -14.63
CA VAL A 18 7.86 5.34 -14.45
C VAL A 18 8.75 4.18 -13.97
N LEU A 19 9.95 4.01 -14.53
CA LEU A 19 10.88 2.96 -14.10
C LEU A 19 11.40 3.20 -12.68
N TYR A 20 11.79 4.43 -12.33
CA TYR A 20 12.25 4.77 -10.97
C TYR A 20 11.14 4.63 -9.93
N THR A 21 9.91 5.05 -10.22
CA THR A 21 8.76 4.83 -9.32
C THR A 21 8.38 3.36 -9.20
N ASN A 22 8.57 2.54 -10.24
CA ASN A 22 8.45 1.07 -10.18
C ASN A 22 9.55 0.42 -9.33
N LEU A 23 10.79 0.89 -9.42
CA LEU A 23 11.91 0.39 -8.62
C LEU A 23 11.81 0.82 -7.15
N GLN A 24 11.33 2.02 -6.86
CA GLN A 24 11.07 2.47 -5.49
C GLN A 24 9.89 1.74 -4.84
N TRP A 25 8.94 1.24 -5.62
CA TRP A 25 7.85 0.42 -5.11
C TRP A 25 8.17 -1.09 -5.04
N LYS A 26 9.43 -1.49 -5.25
CA LYS A 26 9.89 -2.87 -4.96
C LYS A 26 9.42 -3.34 -3.58
N ASP A 27 9.00 -4.60 -3.50
CA ASP A 27 8.44 -5.27 -2.31
C ASP A 27 9.17 -4.84 -1.02
N TYR A 28 8.41 -4.40 -0.02
CA TYR A 28 8.92 -3.94 1.28
C TYR A 28 9.78 -5.04 1.93
N LYS A 29 9.45 -6.31 1.68
CA LYS A 29 10.21 -7.47 2.14
C LYS A 29 11.57 -7.65 1.45
N LEU A 30 11.78 -7.08 0.26
CA LEU A 30 13.09 -7.10 -0.40
C LEU A 30 14.05 -6.04 0.15
N LYS A 31 13.52 -4.98 0.77
CA LYS A 31 14.32 -3.86 1.28
C LYS A 31 14.69 -4.00 2.76
N LYS A 32 13.98 -4.86 3.50
CA LYS A 32 14.15 -5.07 4.93
C LYS A 32 14.19 -6.54 5.27
N THR A 33 15.08 -6.91 6.19
CA THR A 33 15.14 -8.26 6.74
C THR A 33 13.82 -8.59 7.45
N PHE A 34 13.59 -9.88 7.69
CA PHE A 34 12.40 -10.29 8.42
C PHE A 34 12.41 -9.75 9.86
N GLU A 35 13.58 -9.80 10.50
CA GLU A 35 13.82 -9.37 11.87
C GLU A 35 13.55 -7.87 12.04
N ASP A 36 14.03 -7.05 11.10
CA ASP A 36 13.78 -5.60 11.12
C ASP A 36 12.30 -5.27 10.99
N ARG A 37 11.60 -5.95 10.06
CA ARG A 37 10.15 -5.76 9.88
C ARG A 37 9.39 -6.19 11.13
N LYS A 38 9.73 -7.33 11.70
CA LYS A 38 9.09 -7.86 12.89
C LYS A 38 9.28 -6.93 14.09
N HIS A 39 10.51 -6.50 14.34
CA HIS A 39 10.82 -5.56 15.41
C HIS A 39 10.10 -4.21 15.23
N GLU A 40 10.07 -3.69 14.01
CA GLU A 40 9.34 -2.46 13.69
C GLU A 40 7.84 -2.60 13.94
N CYS A 41 7.25 -3.72 13.50
CA CYS A 41 5.83 -4.00 13.71
C CYS A 41 5.48 -4.12 15.19
N ASP A 42 6.27 -4.87 15.95
CA ASP A 42 6.03 -5.06 17.39
C ASP A 42 6.15 -3.73 18.14
N THR A 43 7.13 -2.89 17.77
CA THR A 43 7.30 -1.55 18.33
C THR A 43 6.08 -0.66 18.05
N ILE A 44 5.57 -0.66 16.82
CA ILE A 44 4.43 0.21 16.47
C ILE A 44 3.11 -0.27 17.07
N LEU A 45 2.92 -1.58 17.22
CA LEU A 45 1.76 -2.17 17.88
C LEU A 45 1.75 -1.87 19.39
N ASN A 46 2.91 -1.93 20.04
CA ASN A 46 3.04 -1.53 21.45
C ASN A 46 2.69 -0.05 21.66
N LYS A 47 3.06 0.81 20.70
CA LYS A 47 2.76 2.25 20.76
C LYS A 47 1.31 2.58 20.41
N TYR A 48 0.70 1.82 19.49
CA TYR A 48 -0.65 2.08 18.99
C TYR A 48 -1.47 0.78 18.96
N PRO A 49 -1.92 0.29 20.13
CA PRO A 49 -2.57 -1.02 20.24
C PRO A 49 -3.89 -1.11 19.49
N ASP A 50 -4.59 0.01 19.26
CA ASP A 50 -5.87 0.05 18.54
C ASP A 50 -5.74 0.25 17.03
N LYS A 51 -4.49 0.20 16.52
CA LYS A 51 -4.19 0.37 15.11
C LYS A 51 -3.73 -0.93 14.47
N ILE A 52 -3.89 -0.97 13.16
CA ILE A 52 -3.40 -2.03 12.29
C ILE A 52 -2.24 -1.46 11.46
N PRO A 53 -1.04 -2.03 11.56
CA PRO A 53 0.09 -1.65 10.73
C PRO A 53 -0.06 -2.27 9.34
N VAL A 54 -0.12 -1.40 8.32
CA VAL A 54 -0.39 -1.78 6.94
C VAL A 54 0.75 -1.35 6.02
N ILE A 55 1.14 -2.24 5.12
CA ILE A 55 2.04 -1.99 4.00
C ILE A 55 1.24 -2.11 2.71
N ILE A 56 1.29 -1.07 1.89
CA ILE A 56 0.73 -1.09 0.54
C ILE A 56 1.79 -1.69 -0.39
N ASN A 57 1.54 -2.88 -0.90
CA ASN A 57 2.43 -3.63 -1.77
C ASN A 57 2.35 -3.22 -3.22
N GLU A 58 1.17 -2.87 -3.70
CA GLU A 58 0.96 -2.37 -5.05
C GLU A 58 -0.02 -1.22 -5.01
N CYS A 59 0.25 -0.22 -5.85
CA CYS A 59 -0.61 0.93 -5.98
C CYS A 59 -0.59 1.45 -7.41
N SER A 60 -1.75 1.91 -7.90
CA SER A 60 -1.84 2.62 -9.19
C SER A 60 -0.86 3.78 -9.22
N VAL A 61 -0.25 4.02 -10.39
CA VAL A 61 0.84 4.99 -10.56
C VAL A 61 0.42 6.39 -10.12
N GLU A 62 -0.83 6.77 -10.40
CA GLU A 62 -1.41 8.07 -10.05
C GLU A 62 -1.55 8.28 -8.53
N LEU A 63 -1.79 7.19 -7.80
CA LEU A 63 -1.86 7.23 -6.34
C LEU A 63 -0.46 7.11 -5.71
N ARG A 64 0.46 6.41 -6.37
CA ARG A 64 1.78 6.05 -5.84
C ARG A 64 2.61 7.23 -5.37
N GLU A 65 2.57 8.34 -6.10
CA GLU A 65 3.33 9.56 -5.77
C GLU A 65 2.81 10.27 -4.51
N ARG A 66 1.52 10.10 -4.19
CA ARG A 66 0.84 10.83 -3.12
C ARG A 66 0.62 9.96 -1.89
N ILE A 67 0.50 8.65 -2.05
CA ILE A 67 0.19 7.71 -0.99
C ILE A 67 1.43 7.30 -0.21
N LYS A 68 1.30 7.27 1.12
CA LYS A 68 2.34 6.71 2.00
C LYS A 68 2.25 5.20 1.97
N ARG A 69 3.36 4.52 1.64
CA ARG A 69 3.43 3.05 1.58
C ARG A 69 3.07 2.36 2.91
N LYS A 70 3.53 2.90 4.04
CA LYS A 70 3.28 2.38 5.40
C LYS A 70 2.27 3.26 6.10
N MET A 71 1.22 2.64 6.67
CA MET A 71 0.10 3.34 7.29
C MET A 71 -0.40 2.63 8.56
N LEU A 72 -1.12 3.39 9.38
CA LEU A 72 -1.89 2.88 10.51
C LEU A 72 -3.38 3.06 10.24
N ILE A 73 -4.15 1.99 10.34
CA ILE A 73 -5.60 1.99 10.14
C ILE A 73 -6.29 1.65 11.46
N GLN A 74 -7.46 2.23 11.73
CA GLN A 74 -8.24 1.88 12.92
C GLN A 74 -8.78 0.44 12.83
N LYS A 75 -8.78 -0.30 13.94
CA LYS A 75 -9.28 -1.69 13.99
C LYS A 75 -10.79 -1.84 13.75
N ASP A 76 -11.57 -0.85 14.17
CA ASP A 76 -13.04 -0.79 14.08
C ASP A 76 -13.55 -0.23 12.75
N MET A 77 -12.66 0.24 11.89
CA MET A 77 -13.01 0.75 10.57
C MET A 77 -13.37 -0.41 9.64
N THR A 78 -14.44 -0.25 8.88
CA THR A 78 -14.81 -1.15 7.78
C THR A 78 -13.97 -0.86 6.53
N VAL A 79 -13.85 -1.85 5.65
CA VAL A 79 -13.21 -1.69 4.34
C VAL A 79 -13.80 -0.51 3.57
N GLY A 80 -15.12 -0.39 3.53
CA GLY A 80 -15.81 0.71 2.82
C GLY A 80 -15.47 2.09 3.39
N GLN A 81 -15.43 2.22 4.73
CA GLN A 81 -15.01 3.46 5.39
C GLN A 81 -13.54 3.80 5.11
N TYR A 82 -12.66 2.79 5.07
CA TYR A 82 -11.26 3.00 4.72
C TYR A 82 -11.10 3.47 3.27
N MET A 83 -11.78 2.80 2.33
CA MET A 83 -11.78 3.18 0.91
C MET A 83 -12.33 4.60 0.70
N HIS A 84 -13.40 4.97 1.43
CA HIS A 84 -13.91 6.33 1.44
C HIS A 84 -12.87 7.33 1.99
N SER A 85 -12.18 7.00 3.06
CA SER A 85 -11.11 7.84 3.62
C SER A 85 -9.94 8.04 2.64
N VAL A 86 -9.56 6.99 1.90
CA VAL A 86 -8.56 7.06 0.83
C VAL A 86 -9.05 8.01 -0.27
N ARG A 87 -10.29 7.83 -0.74
CA ARG A 87 -10.91 8.67 -1.76
C ARG A 87 -10.90 10.15 -1.39
N THR A 88 -11.34 10.47 -0.17
CA THR A 88 -11.37 11.84 0.35
C THR A 88 -9.96 12.40 0.52
N LYS A 89 -9.02 11.63 1.05
CA LYS A 89 -7.63 12.07 1.25
C LYS A 89 -6.92 12.43 -0.06
N PHE A 90 -7.26 11.75 -1.15
CA PHE A 90 -6.64 11.97 -2.46
C PHE A 90 -7.48 12.82 -3.42
N ASN A 91 -8.62 13.36 -2.97
CA ASN A 91 -9.54 14.16 -3.80
C ASN A 91 -9.91 13.45 -5.11
N LEU A 92 -10.22 12.16 -5.04
CA LEU A 92 -10.58 11.37 -6.22
C LEU A 92 -11.98 11.71 -6.70
N LYS A 93 -12.17 11.72 -8.02
CA LYS A 93 -13.42 12.15 -8.64
C LYS A 93 -14.48 11.05 -8.61
N SER A 94 -15.75 11.39 -8.82
CA SER A 94 -16.89 10.45 -8.88
C SER A 94 -16.63 9.24 -9.78
N GLU A 95 -15.97 9.50 -10.91
CA GLU A 95 -15.57 8.56 -11.95
C GLU A 95 -14.39 7.66 -11.59
N ASP A 96 -13.68 7.94 -10.49
CA ASP A 96 -12.58 7.12 -10.02
C ASP A 96 -13.08 6.08 -9.00
N ALA A 97 -13.03 4.79 -9.35
CA ALA A 97 -13.13 3.71 -8.38
C ALA A 97 -11.81 3.56 -7.62
N VAL A 98 -11.92 3.41 -6.31
CA VAL A 98 -10.82 2.90 -5.47
C VAL A 98 -11.15 1.46 -5.19
N LEU A 99 -10.19 0.57 -5.38
CA LEU A 99 -10.31 -0.85 -5.08
C LEU A 99 -9.18 -1.23 -4.12
N MET A 100 -9.50 -2.05 -3.13
CA MET A 100 -8.53 -2.63 -2.21
C MET A 100 -8.59 -4.14 -2.32
N PHE A 101 -7.44 -4.79 -2.33
CA PHE A 101 -7.37 -6.25 -2.29
C PHE A 101 -6.33 -6.70 -1.27
N VAL A 102 -6.67 -7.81 -0.62
CA VAL A 102 -5.89 -8.44 0.43
C VAL A 102 -5.82 -9.92 0.08
N ASN A 103 -4.59 -10.44 0.03
CA ASN A 103 -4.33 -11.84 -0.30
C ASN A 103 -5.06 -12.30 -1.60
N GLY A 104 -4.97 -11.50 -2.66
CA GLY A 104 -5.56 -11.82 -3.97
C GLY A 104 -7.09 -11.75 -4.07
N SER A 105 -7.78 -11.20 -3.06
CA SER A 105 -9.24 -11.09 -3.04
C SER A 105 -9.72 -9.68 -2.70
N PHE A 106 -10.89 -9.31 -3.24
CA PHE A 106 -11.61 -8.08 -2.87
C PHE A 106 -12.47 -8.35 -1.64
N PRO A 107 -12.11 -7.80 -0.46
CA PRO A 107 -12.93 -7.99 0.73
C PRO A 107 -14.24 -7.21 0.61
N SER A 108 -15.31 -7.74 1.22
CA SER A 108 -16.58 -7.02 1.34
C SER A 108 -16.39 -5.66 2.00
N SER A 109 -17.12 -4.64 1.54
CA SER A 109 -17.09 -3.29 2.10
C SER A 109 -17.53 -3.23 3.56
N SER A 110 -18.37 -4.18 4.00
CA SER A 110 -18.84 -4.32 5.39
C SER A 110 -17.83 -5.00 6.31
N THR A 111 -16.78 -5.62 5.78
CA THR A 111 -15.78 -6.33 6.59
C THR A 111 -14.97 -5.35 7.42
N LEU A 112 -14.70 -5.70 8.68
CA LEU A 112 -13.81 -4.93 9.54
C LEU A 112 -12.34 -5.12 9.14
N MET A 113 -11.56 -4.05 9.22
CA MET A 113 -10.12 -4.11 8.98
C MET A 113 -9.41 -5.04 9.98
N SER A 114 -9.88 -5.10 11.23
CA SER A 114 -9.38 -6.06 12.25
C SER A 114 -9.56 -7.51 11.82
N TYR A 115 -10.71 -7.87 11.26
CA TYR A 115 -10.93 -9.22 10.74
C TYR A 115 -9.94 -9.56 9.61
N LEU A 116 -9.69 -8.63 8.68
CA LEU A 116 -8.70 -8.83 7.63
C LEU A 116 -7.29 -8.97 8.20
N TYR A 117 -6.96 -8.18 9.23
CA TYR A 117 -5.67 -8.25 9.89
C TYR A 117 -5.43 -9.61 10.54
N ASP A 118 -6.38 -10.10 11.33
CA ASP A 118 -6.22 -11.37 12.03
C ASP A 118 -6.11 -12.55 11.06
N LYS A 119 -6.81 -12.47 9.92
CA LYS A 119 -6.81 -13.53 8.91
C LYS A 119 -5.61 -13.51 7.97
N TYR A 120 -5.11 -12.32 7.60
CA TYR A 120 -4.16 -12.16 6.49
C TYR A 120 -2.88 -11.39 6.84
N LYS A 121 -2.64 -11.02 8.11
CA LYS A 121 -1.33 -10.48 8.50
C LYS A 121 -0.23 -11.49 8.18
N ASP A 122 0.90 -10.97 7.77
CA ASP A 122 2.09 -11.77 7.52
C ASP A 122 2.79 -12.14 8.84
N LYS A 123 3.77 -13.05 8.78
CA LYS A 123 4.53 -13.49 9.95
C LYS A 123 5.33 -12.35 10.60
N ASP A 124 5.64 -11.29 9.85
CA ASP A 124 6.28 -10.10 10.40
C ASP A 124 5.32 -9.21 11.20
N GLY A 125 4.01 -9.48 11.17
CA GLY A 125 2.98 -8.73 11.86
C GLY A 125 2.31 -7.62 11.04
N PHE A 126 2.75 -7.30 9.83
CA PHE A 126 2.10 -6.31 8.97
C PHE A 126 0.95 -6.92 8.16
N LEU A 127 -0.08 -6.11 7.87
CA LEU A 127 -1.04 -6.43 6.81
C LEU A 127 -0.50 -5.91 5.47
N TYR A 128 -0.45 -6.77 4.47
CA TYR A 128 -0.08 -6.39 3.12
C TYR A 128 -1.33 -6.24 2.27
N ILE A 129 -1.53 -5.05 1.72
CA ILE A 129 -2.68 -4.73 0.87
C ILE A 129 -2.19 -4.15 -0.44
N SER A 130 -3.08 -4.09 -1.42
CA SER A 130 -2.85 -3.33 -2.64
C SER A 130 -4.06 -2.44 -2.91
N ILE A 131 -3.81 -1.26 -3.48
CA ILE A 131 -4.83 -0.25 -3.73
C ILE A 131 -4.78 0.16 -5.19
N LEU A 132 -5.84 -0.10 -5.93
CA LEU A 132 -5.98 0.36 -7.31
C LEU A 132 -6.94 1.53 -7.38
N LYS A 133 -6.65 2.39 -8.34
CA LYS A 133 -7.51 3.42 -8.87
C LYS A 133 -7.88 3.00 -10.30
N GLU A 134 -9.17 2.85 -10.57
CA GLU A 134 -9.69 2.56 -11.91
C GLU A 134 -10.69 3.64 -12.33
N ASN A 135 -10.73 3.99 -13.62
CA ASN A 135 -11.76 4.87 -14.16
C ASN A 135 -12.95 4.00 -14.60
N VAL A 136 -14.14 4.27 -14.05
CA VAL A 136 -15.32 3.44 -14.30
C VAL A 136 -16.13 3.82 -15.54
N PHE A 137 -15.73 4.87 -16.27
CA PHE A 137 -16.51 5.38 -17.39
C PHE A 137 -15.99 5.04 -18.79
N GLY A 138 -14.79 4.46 -18.93
CA GLY A 138 -14.26 4.01 -20.22
C GLY A 138 -13.84 5.13 -21.16
#